data_AF-A0A8J2T3U0-F1
#
_entry.id   AF-A0A8J2T3U0-F1
#
_cell.length_a   1.000
_cell.length_b   1.000
_cell.length_c   1.000
_cell.angle_alpha   90.00
_cell.angle_beta   90.00
_cell.angle_gamma   90.00
#
_symmetry.space_group_name_H-M   'P 1'
#
loop_
_entity.id
_entity.type
_entity.pdbx_description
1 polymer ?
#
loop_
_entity_poly.entity_id
_entity_poly.type
_entity_poly.pdbx_seq_one_letter_code
_entity_poly.pdbx_strand_id
1 'polypeptide(L)'
;MAAVDRDRVYVTGPSCGGLGAYTLAARLARRGDGFSDRCPPAAAVVPVCGGGSVVFAPLLAKTPCWFWHSESDSAVPCSDTEALVAALEKLDAPVRFTKLTDEETPESPPYVAYMEHHNAWTPAYKVDSPMWAWLFAQSRGEGA
;
A
#
# COMPACT_ATOMS: atom_id res chain seq x y z
N MET A 1 14.39 12.05 -23.87
CA MET A 1 13.84 11.63 -22.57
C MET A 1 13.94 10.11 -22.50
N ALA A 2 14.42 9.55 -21.40
CA ALA A 2 14.43 8.10 -21.23
C ALA A 2 12.98 7.58 -21.13
N ALA A 3 12.72 6.40 -21.71
CA ALA A 3 11.41 5.75 -21.59
C ALA A 3 11.18 5.26 -20.15
N VAL A 4 9.92 5.16 -19.74
CA VAL A 4 9.53 4.55 -18.46
C VAL A 4 9.73 3.04 -18.53
N ASP A 5 10.39 2.46 -17.53
CA ASP A 5 10.49 1.01 -17.34
C ASP A 5 9.13 0.45 -16.88
N ARG A 6 8.50 -0.35 -17.75
CA ARG A 6 7.16 -0.91 -17.51
C ARG A 6 7.16 -2.05 -16.49
N ASP A 7 8.31 -2.61 -16.14
CA ASP A 7 8.44 -3.66 -15.13
C ASP A 7 8.70 -3.11 -13.73
N ARG A 8 8.85 -1.78 -13.62
CA ARG A 8 9.10 -1.04 -12.39
C ARG A 8 8.10 0.10 -12.19
N VAL A 9 6.83 -0.17 -12.44
CA VAL A 9 5.73 0.73 -12.09
C VAL A 9 5.28 0.45 -10.66
N TYR A 10 5.41 1.43 -9.78
CA TYR A 10 5.03 1.33 -8.37
C TYR A 10 3.80 2.17 -8.07
N VAL A 11 3.01 1.75 -7.09
CA VAL A 11 1.80 2.48 -6.66
C VAL A 11 1.86 2.71 -5.16
N THR A 12 1.63 3.95 -4.73
CA THR A 12 1.59 4.29 -3.30
C THR A 12 0.62 5.43 -3.06
N GLY A 13 0.11 5.53 -1.85
CA GLY A 13 -0.79 6.62 -1.49
C GLY A 13 -1.17 6.59 0.00
N PRO A 14 -1.38 7.76 0.62
CA PRO A 14 -1.88 7.88 2.00
C PRO A 14 -3.41 7.96 2.07
N SER A 15 -4.01 7.45 3.15
CA SER A 15 -5.44 7.59 3.47
C SER A 15 -6.35 7.09 2.34
N CYS A 16 -7.26 7.92 1.81
CA CYS A 16 -8.02 7.63 0.59
C CYS A 16 -7.12 7.19 -0.59
N GLY A 17 -5.91 7.72 -0.69
CA GLY A 17 -4.90 7.29 -1.65
C GLY A 17 -4.31 5.92 -1.34
N GLY A 18 -4.28 5.48 -0.07
CA GLY A 18 -3.91 4.13 0.34
C GLY A 18 -4.95 3.10 -0.08
N LEU A 19 -6.23 3.41 0.12
CA LEU A 19 -7.35 2.66 -0.46
C LEU A 19 -7.22 2.59 -2.00
N GLY A 20 -6.99 3.74 -2.63
CA GLY A 20 -6.76 3.85 -4.06
C GLY A 20 -5.58 3.01 -4.54
N ALA A 21 -4.49 2.94 -3.78
CA ALA A 21 -3.28 2.23 -4.17
C ALA A 21 -3.52 0.72 -4.29
N TYR A 22 -4.07 0.09 -3.24
CA TYR A 22 -4.28 -1.36 -3.28
C TYR A 22 -5.44 -1.75 -4.20
N THR A 23 -6.49 -0.93 -4.31
CA THR A 23 -7.61 -1.21 -5.23
C THR A 23 -7.22 -1.02 -6.69
N LEU A 24 -6.39 -0.02 -7.00
CA LEU A 24 -5.82 0.16 -8.33
C LEU A 24 -4.91 -1.02 -8.68
N ALA A 25 -4.03 -1.46 -7.77
CA ALA A 25 -3.19 -2.62 -8.02
C ALA A 25 -4.01 -3.89 -8.28
N ALA A 26 -5.08 -4.12 -7.50
CA ALA A 26 -6.00 -5.22 -7.74
C ALA A 26 -6.70 -5.13 -9.11
N ARG A 27 -7.06 -3.93 -9.56
CA ARG A 27 -7.61 -3.71 -10.90
C ARG A 27 -6.58 -3.94 -12.00
N LEU A 28 -5.36 -3.43 -11.82
CA LEU A 28 -4.25 -3.58 -12.76
C LEU A 28 -3.73 -5.02 -12.84
N ALA A 29 -3.98 -5.85 -11.83
CA ALA A 29 -3.73 -7.29 -11.89
C ALA A 29 -4.71 -8.01 -12.83
N ARG A 30 -5.89 -7.44 -13.08
CA ARG A 30 -6.87 -7.97 -14.03
C ARG A 30 -6.57 -7.48 -15.45
N ARG A 31 -6.90 -8.30 -16.44
CA ARG A 31 -6.85 -7.96 -17.87
C ARG A 31 -8.24 -7.98 -18.48
N GLY A 32 -8.39 -7.34 -19.64
CA GLY A 32 -9.61 -7.38 -20.43
C GLY A 32 -10.65 -6.30 -20.12
N ASP A 33 -10.29 -5.24 -19.38
CA ASP A 33 -11.16 -4.06 -19.17
C ASP A 33 -10.76 -2.85 -20.03
N GLY A 34 -9.80 -3.02 -20.96
CA GLY A 34 -9.29 -1.97 -21.86
C GLY A 34 -8.38 -0.94 -21.19
N PHE A 35 -8.58 -0.67 -19.89
CA PHE A 35 -7.73 0.21 -19.09
C PHE A 35 -6.46 -0.53 -18.63
N SER A 36 -6.62 -1.65 -17.93
CA SER A 36 -5.53 -2.48 -17.42
C SER A 36 -4.75 -3.21 -18.52
N ASP A 37 -5.22 -3.15 -19.77
CA ASP A 37 -4.49 -3.65 -20.94
C ASP A 37 -3.48 -2.61 -21.46
N ARG A 38 -3.67 -1.33 -21.13
CA ARG A 38 -2.76 -0.22 -21.52
C ARG A 38 -1.75 0.08 -20.41
N CYS A 39 -2.16 -0.12 -19.15
CA CYS A 39 -1.33 0.07 -17.98
C CYS A 39 -0.65 -1.26 -17.58
N PRO A 40 0.67 -1.27 -17.33
CA PRO A 40 1.29 -2.45 -16.73
C PRO A 40 0.77 -2.65 -15.29
N PRO A 41 0.74 -3.88 -14.78
CA PRO A 41 0.58 -4.15 -13.35
C PRO A 41 1.58 -3.38 -12.51
N ALA A 42 1.20 -3.14 -11.26
CA ALA A 42 2.15 -2.68 -10.27
C ALA A 42 3.22 -3.77 -10.02
N ALA A 43 4.48 -3.38 -10.04
CA ALA A 43 5.60 -4.18 -9.56
C ALA A 43 5.58 -4.30 -8.04
N ALA A 44 5.09 -3.26 -7.35
CA ALA A 44 4.87 -3.25 -5.90
C ALA A 44 3.94 -2.11 -5.49
N VAL A 45 3.36 -2.24 -4.30
CA VAL A 45 2.37 -1.31 -3.74
C VAL A 45 2.74 -0.95 -2.30
N VAL A 46 2.60 0.33 -1.96
CA VAL A 46 2.74 0.82 -0.57
C VAL A 46 1.47 1.57 -0.17
N PRO A 47 0.44 0.87 0.32
CA PRO A 47 -0.76 1.49 0.88
C PRO A 47 -0.48 2.03 2.28
N VAL A 48 -0.80 3.29 2.54
CA VAL A 48 -0.59 3.91 3.85
C VAL A 48 -1.92 4.36 4.43
N CYS A 49 -2.26 3.91 5.64
CA CYS A 49 -3.46 4.25 6.43
C CYS A 49 -4.78 4.31 5.64
N GLY A 50 -4.93 3.46 4.62
CA GLY A 50 -6.12 3.42 3.75
C GLY A 50 -7.15 2.36 4.14
N GLY A 51 -6.95 1.66 5.25
CA GLY A 51 -7.75 0.52 5.66
C GLY A 51 -7.47 -0.72 4.80
N GLY A 52 -8.47 -1.58 4.66
CA GLY A 52 -8.36 -2.81 3.89
C GLY A 52 -9.68 -3.54 3.77
N SER A 53 -9.86 -4.27 2.67
CA SER A 53 -11.01 -5.15 2.49
C SER A 53 -10.55 -6.49 1.96
N VAL A 54 -10.84 -7.55 2.72
CA VAL A 54 -10.39 -8.93 2.46
C VAL A 54 -10.78 -9.45 1.08
N VAL A 55 -11.82 -8.87 0.45
CA VAL A 55 -12.26 -9.23 -0.91
C VAL A 55 -11.18 -8.98 -1.97
N PHE A 56 -10.21 -8.11 -1.69
CA PHE A 56 -9.11 -7.81 -2.61
C PHE A 56 -7.91 -8.75 -2.43
N ALA A 57 -7.85 -9.56 -1.37
CA ALA A 57 -6.69 -10.42 -1.11
C ALA A 57 -6.35 -11.35 -2.29
N PRO A 58 -7.32 -12.04 -2.94
CA PRO A 58 -7.00 -12.89 -4.10
C PRO A 58 -6.44 -12.13 -5.30
N LEU A 59 -6.82 -10.85 -5.46
CA LEU A 59 -6.37 -10.01 -6.58
C LEU A 59 -4.96 -9.44 -6.34
N LEU A 60 -4.54 -9.38 -5.07
CA LEU A 60 -3.26 -8.85 -4.64
C LEU A 60 -2.23 -9.95 -4.32
N ALA A 61 -2.62 -11.23 -4.32
CA ALA A 61 -1.81 -12.35 -3.86
C ALA A 61 -0.44 -12.50 -4.55
N LYS A 62 -0.28 -11.96 -5.76
CA LYS A 62 0.99 -11.98 -6.52
C LYS A 62 1.75 -10.65 -6.52
N THR A 63 1.17 -9.60 -5.92
CA THR A 63 1.73 -8.24 -5.96
C THR A 63 2.43 -7.96 -4.62
N PRO A 64 3.74 -7.67 -4.62
CA PRO A 64 4.43 -7.21 -3.42
C PRO A 64 3.74 -6.00 -2.79
N CYS A 65 3.29 -6.13 -1.55
CA CYS A 65 2.59 -5.06 -0.83
C CYS A 65 3.29 -4.78 0.50
N TRP A 66 3.55 -3.52 0.82
CA TRP A 66 4.00 -3.11 2.15
C TRP A 66 3.02 -2.09 2.73
N PHE A 67 2.16 -2.54 3.63
CA PHE A 67 1.20 -1.71 4.32
C PHE A 67 1.84 -0.96 5.48
N TRP A 68 1.43 0.28 5.69
CA TRP A 68 1.81 1.11 6.84
C TRP A 68 0.56 1.69 7.48
N HIS A 69 0.39 1.55 8.80
CA HIS A 69 -0.78 2.05 9.52
C HIS A 69 -0.41 2.28 10.99
N SER A 70 -0.95 3.32 11.63
CA SER A 70 -0.86 3.45 13.09
C SER A 70 -1.87 2.56 13.78
N GLU A 71 -1.52 1.98 14.92
CA GLU A 71 -2.42 1.10 15.67
C GLU A 71 -3.65 1.83 16.24
N SER A 72 -3.49 3.12 16.59
CA SER A 72 -4.55 3.94 17.19
C SER A 72 -5.15 4.96 16.21
N ASP A 73 -5.04 4.71 14.91
CA ASP A 73 -5.61 5.59 13.87
C ASP A 73 -7.12 5.81 14.09
N SER A 74 -7.46 7.05 14.43
CA SER A 74 -8.84 7.44 14.78
C SER A 74 -9.72 7.76 13.57
N ALA A 75 -9.14 7.95 12.38
CA ALA A 75 -9.88 8.27 11.16
C ALA A 75 -10.20 7.02 10.33
N VAL A 76 -9.25 6.09 10.24
CA VAL A 76 -9.39 4.83 9.50
C VAL A 76 -8.91 3.68 10.40
N PRO A 77 -9.78 2.75 10.81
CA PRO A 77 -9.38 1.69 11.72
C PRO A 77 -8.26 0.81 11.16
N CYS A 78 -7.16 0.67 11.91
CA CYS A 78 -6.05 -0.21 11.59
C CYS A 78 -6.49 -1.68 11.40
N SER A 79 -7.54 -2.10 12.10
CA SER A 79 -8.13 -3.44 12.00
C SER A 79 -8.51 -3.85 10.58
N ASP A 80 -8.89 -2.89 9.73
CA ASP A 80 -9.24 -3.16 8.34
C ASP A 80 -7.99 -3.53 7.52
N THR A 81 -6.86 -2.87 7.77
CA THR A 81 -5.58 -3.24 7.19
C THR A 81 -5.09 -4.57 7.74
N GLU A 82 -5.16 -4.80 9.05
CA GLU A 82 -4.79 -6.07 9.69
C GLU A 82 -5.57 -7.25 9.08
N ALA A 83 -6.88 -7.10 8.88
CA ALA A 83 -7.71 -8.14 8.27
C ALA A 83 -7.28 -8.48 6.85
N LEU A 84 -6.97 -7.48 6.02
CA LEU A 84 -6.49 -7.69 4.66
C LEU A 84 -5.08 -8.32 4.63
N VAL A 85 -4.16 -7.84 5.48
CA VAL A 85 -2.81 -8.42 5.61
C VAL A 85 -2.90 -9.88 6.01
N ALA A 86 -3.69 -10.21 7.03
CA ALA A 86 -3.90 -11.60 7.46
C ALA A 86 -4.51 -12.48 6.35
N ALA A 87 -5.39 -11.92 5.51
CA ALA A 87 -5.93 -12.63 4.35
C ALA A 87 -4.88 -12.86 3.26
N LEU A 88 -3.96 -11.91 3.05
CA LEU A 88 -2.84 -12.03 2.12
C LEU A 88 -1.80 -13.05 2.61
N GLU A 89 -1.47 -13.05 3.90
CA GLU A 89 -0.58 -14.03 4.51
C GLU A 89 -1.10 -15.46 4.34
N LYS A 90 -2.41 -15.68 4.50
CA LYS A 90 -3.06 -16.99 4.25
C LYS A 90 -2.98 -17.46 2.80
N LEU A 91 -2.69 -16.56 1.86
CA LEU A 91 -2.51 -16.85 0.44
C LEU A 91 -1.03 -16.95 0.05
N ASP A 92 -0.11 -16.98 1.02
CA ASP A 92 1.33 -16.93 0.82
C ASP A 92 1.78 -15.73 -0.03
N ALA A 93 1.03 -14.62 0.06
CA ALA A 93 1.33 -13.42 -0.71
C ALA A 93 2.60 -12.72 -0.20
N PRO A 94 3.35 -12.02 -1.06
CA PRO A 94 4.51 -11.23 -0.68
C PRO A 94 4.10 -9.93 0.03
N VAL A 95 3.53 -10.04 1.23
CA VAL A 95 3.03 -8.92 2.02
C VAL A 95 3.97 -8.57 3.18
N ARG A 96 4.08 -7.29 3.47
CA ARG A 96 4.71 -6.71 4.67
C ARG A 96 3.72 -5.78 5.34
N PHE A 97 3.80 -5.67 6.66
CA PHE A 97 3.02 -4.71 7.41
C PHE A 97 3.88 -4.06 8.48
N THR A 98 3.94 -2.73 8.46
CA THR A 98 4.48 -1.92 9.54
C THR A 98 3.31 -1.28 10.27
N LYS A 99 3.04 -1.79 11.47
CA LYS A 99 2.11 -1.16 12.41
C LYS A 99 2.90 -0.21 13.31
N LEU A 100 2.58 1.08 13.25
CA LEU A 100 3.24 2.12 14.01
C LEU A 100 2.57 2.30 15.36
N THR A 101 3.36 2.59 16.39
CA THR A 101 2.82 3.02 17.69
C THR A 101 2.39 4.49 17.65
N ASP A 102 1.74 4.93 18.73
CA ASP A 102 1.37 6.33 18.92
C ASP A 102 2.61 7.24 18.93
N GLU A 103 3.72 6.80 19.53
CA GLU A 103 4.97 7.59 19.58
C GLU A 103 5.68 7.71 18.22
N GLU A 104 5.53 6.70 17.36
CA GLU A 104 6.08 6.70 16.00
C GLU A 104 5.24 7.53 15.03
N THR A 105 3.99 7.83 15.40
CA THR A 105 3.02 8.52 14.55
C THR A 105 2.91 9.98 14.97
N PRO A 106 3.20 10.95 14.07
CA PRO A 106 3.08 12.35 14.44
C PRO A 106 1.66 12.71 14.86
N GLU A 107 1.56 13.46 15.96
CA GLU A 107 0.31 13.99 16.49
C GLU A 107 -0.42 14.83 15.44
N SER A 108 -1.75 14.75 15.49
CA SER A 108 -2.59 15.58 14.62
C SER A 108 -2.68 17.02 15.13
N PRO A 109 -2.67 18.03 14.25
CA PRO A 109 -2.89 19.39 14.69
C PRO A 109 -4.29 19.55 15.31
N PRO A 110 -4.48 20.46 16.30
CA PRO A 110 -5.73 20.58 17.05
C PRO A 110 -6.98 20.82 16.19
N TYR A 111 -6.83 21.40 15.00
CA TYR A 111 -7.94 21.68 14.08
C TYR A 111 -8.38 20.46 13.24
N VAL A 112 -7.71 19.31 13.37
CA VAL A 112 -8.08 18.01 12.77
C VAL A 112 -8.01 16.87 13.80
N ALA A 113 -8.45 17.12 15.04
CA ALA A 113 -8.42 16.14 16.13
C ALA A 113 -9.12 14.80 15.83
N TYR A 114 -10.02 14.76 14.84
CA TYR A 114 -10.65 13.51 14.36
C TYR A 114 -9.68 12.60 13.56
N MET A 115 -8.45 13.06 13.32
CA MET A 115 -7.38 12.34 12.60
C MET A 115 -6.22 12.02 13.54
N GLU A 116 -6.43 11.96 14.84
CA GLU A 116 -5.41 11.56 15.81
C GLU A 116 -4.78 10.24 15.39
N HIS A 117 -3.45 10.20 15.41
CA HIS A 117 -2.61 9.10 14.92
C HIS A 117 -2.87 8.64 13.46
N HIS A 118 -3.46 9.46 12.60
CA HIS A 118 -3.67 9.09 11.18
C HIS A 118 -2.43 9.25 10.29
N ASN A 119 -1.45 10.05 10.72
CA ASN A 119 -0.29 10.49 9.92
C ASN A 119 0.81 9.42 9.76
N ALA A 120 0.44 8.20 9.40
CA ALA A 120 1.39 7.11 9.13
C ALA A 120 2.27 7.37 7.89
N TRP A 121 1.92 8.33 7.03
CA TRP A 121 2.68 8.64 5.83
C TRP A 121 3.97 9.42 6.09
N THR A 122 4.04 10.21 7.16
CA THR A 122 5.27 10.90 7.54
C THR A 122 6.41 9.92 7.82
N PRO A 123 6.26 8.90 8.69
CA PRO A 123 7.29 7.87 8.88
C PRO A 123 7.46 6.99 7.64
N ALA A 124 6.38 6.59 6.95
CA ALA A 124 6.49 5.73 5.77
C ALA A 124 7.31 6.36 4.63
N TYR A 125 7.10 7.65 4.33
CA TYR A 125 7.76 8.38 3.24
C TYR A 125 9.00 9.16 3.67
N LYS A 126 9.43 9.06 4.93
CA LYS A 126 10.66 9.69 5.40
C LYS A 126 11.83 9.32 4.47
N VAL A 127 12.74 10.27 4.23
CA VAL A 127 13.82 10.09 3.23
C VAL A 127 14.71 8.87 3.51
N ASP A 128 14.89 8.53 4.79
CA ASP A 128 15.66 7.41 5.31
C ASP A 128 14.81 6.17 5.60
N SER A 129 13.52 6.19 5.25
CA SER A 129 12.63 5.05 5.41
C SER A 129 13.14 3.84 4.61
N PRO A 130 13.18 2.63 5.20
CA PRO A 130 13.56 1.41 4.48
C PRO A 130 12.56 1.04 3.38
N MET A 131 11.38 1.67 3.38
CA MET A 131 10.36 1.50 2.36
C MET A 131 10.90 1.83 0.97
N TRP A 132 11.65 2.93 0.81
CA TRP A 132 12.17 3.33 -0.51
C TRP A 132 13.12 2.29 -1.10
N ALA A 133 14.08 1.81 -0.28
CA ALA A 133 15.01 0.77 -0.71
C ALA A 133 14.30 -0.53 -1.07
N TRP A 134 13.29 -0.93 -0.28
CA TRP A 134 12.47 -2.10 -0.60
C TRP A 134 11.67 -1.91 -1.90
N LEU A 135 11.04 -0.75 -2.09
CA LEU A 135 10.19 -0.46 -3.23
C LEU A 135 10.98 -0.55 -4.54
N PHE A 136 12.15 0.10 -4.58
CA PHE A 136 13.00 0.11 -5.77
C PHE A 136 13.74 -1.21 -6.04
N ALA A 137 13.75 -2.13 -5.07
CA ALA A 137 14.22 -3.49 -5.29
C ALA A 137 13.18 -4.36 -6.03
N GLN A 138 11.91 -3.94 -6.09
CA GLN A 138 10.85 -4.72 -6.74
C GLN A 138 10.87 -4.53 -8.27
N SER A 139 10.64 -5.62 -8.98
CA SER A 139 10.47 -5.67 -10.43
C SER A 139 9.56 -6.85 -10.77
N ARG A 140 8.74 -6.73 -11.82
CA ARG A 140 7.92 -7.87 -12.28
C ARG A 140 8.75 -8.99 -12.93
N GLY A 141 9.99 -8.68 -13.34
CA GLY A 141 10.84 -9.59 -14.13
C GLY A 141 10.31 -9.85 -15.54
N GLU A 142 11.15 -10.34 -16.44
CA GLU A 142 10.69 -10.86 -17.73
C GLU A 142 9.91 -12.16 -17.47
N GLY A 143 8.58 -12.14 -17.59
CA GLY A 143 7.77 -13.37 -17.63
C GLY A 143 6.62 -13.51 -16.62
N ALA A 144 6.07 -12.42 -16.07
CA ALA A 144 4.81 -12.44 -15.33
C ALA A 144 3.56 -12.32 -16.23
#